data_AF-A0A420MDD2-F1
#
_entry.id   AF-A0A420MDD2-F1
#
_cell.length_a   1.000
_cell.length_b   1.000
_cell.length_c   1.000
_cell.angle_alpha   90.00
_cell.angle_beta   90.00
_cell.angle_gamma   90.00
#
_symmetry.space_group_name_H-M   'P 1'
#
loop_
_entity.id
_entity.type
_entity.pdbx_description
1 polymer ?
#
loop_
_entity_poly.entity_id
_entity_poly.type
_entity_poly.pdbx_seq_one_letter_code
_entity_poly.pdbx_strand_id
1 'polypeptide(L)'
;MLRVALNLRDAIDGYFNKWMELDCAGDELSSEDWIILEKIKSFLEKLKMTTKALESSFATLDNVLLAMDFVLAQFEAGKEVYIDDPIMAPMYNSGWAKLDKYYRLTDESPAYVAAIVLHPSHKWHYIQENWKKEWVESSKKLMETLWNDYKPVES
;
A
#
# COMPACT_ATOMS: atom_id res chain seq x y z
N MET A 1 -4.66 5.71 -16.94
CA MET A 1 -5.78 5.03 -17.62
C MET A 1 -7.11 5.40 -16.97
N LEU A 2 -7.44 4.93 -15.76
CA LEU A 2 -8.73 5.23 -15.07
C LEU A 2 -9.08 6.72 -14.96
N ARG A 3 -8.14 7.58 -14.56
CA ARG A 3 -8.37 9.04 -14.52
C ARG A 3 -8.76 9.61 -15.89
N VAL A 4 -8.14 9.11 -16.96
CA VAL A 4 -8.42 9.57 -18.32
C VAL A 4 -9.78 9.04 -18.77
N ALA A 5 -10.10 7.78 -18.46
CA ALA A 5 -11.40 7.19 -18.75
C ALA A 5 -12.54 7.96 -18.07
N LEU A 6 -12.40 8.31 -16.79
CA LEU A 6 -13.40 9.11 -16.06
C LEU A 6 -13.56 10.53 -16.65
N ASN A 7 -12.45 11.16 -17.07
CA ASN A 7 -12.52 12.49 -17.70
C ASN A 7 -13.15 12.45 -19.10
N LEU A 8 -13.12 11.30 -19.77
CA LEU A 8 -13.67 11.11 -21.11
C LEU A 8 -15.01 10.36 -21.07
N ARG A 9 -15.67 10.26 -19.91
CA ARG A 9 -16.94 9.54 -19.76
C ARG A 9 -17.98 9.98 -20.80
N ASP A 10 -18.23 11.28 -20.93
CA ASP A 10 -19.19 11.80 -21.92
C ASP A 10 -18.81 11.46 -23.37
N ALA A 11 -17.50 11.42 -23.66
CA ALA A 11 -16.99 11.08 -25.00
C ALA A 11 -17.10 9.57 -25.28
N ILE A 12 -16.91 8.74 -24.26
CA ILE A 12 -17.07 7.28 -24.33
C ILE A 12 -18.56 6.96 -24.51
N ASP A 13 -19.42 7.52 -23.67
CA ASP A 13 -20.87 7.34 -23.76
C ASP A 13 -21.40 7.86 -25.12
N GLY A 14 -20.88 9.00 -25.60
CA GLY A 14 -21.22 9.54 -26.91
C GLY A 14 -20.75 8.66 -28.08
N TYR A 15 -19.62 7.97 -27.94
CA TYR A 15 -19.14 6.99 -28.92
C TYR A 15 -20.05 5.77 -28.97
N PHE A 16 -20.36 5.17 -27.81
CA PHE A 16 -21.27 4.02 -27.72
C PHE A 16 -22.66 4.37 -28.27
N ASN A 17 -23.22 5.52 -27.91
CA ASN A 17 -24.52 5.96 -28.43
C ASN A 17 -24.56 6.13 -29.97
N LYS A 18 -23.43 6.48 -30.59
CA LYS A 18 -23.36 6.78 -32.03
C LYS A 18 -22.98 5.57 -32.89
N TRP A 19 -22.17 4.66 -32.35
CA TRP A 19 -21.53 3.59 -33.10
C TRP A 19 -21.73 2.21 -32.48
N MET A 20 -22.76 2.01 -31.64
CA MET A 20 -23.03 0.71 -31.03
C MET A 20 -23.29 -0.35 -32.11
N GLU A 21 -22.36 -1.27 -32.29
CA GLU A 21 -22.59 -2.53 -33.00
C GLU A 21 -23.16 -3.57 -32.01
N LEU A 22 -24.02 -4.47 -32.49
CA LEU A 22 -24.68 -5.50 -31.66
C LEU A 22 -23.68 -6.36 -30.88
N ASP A 23 -22.48 -6.55 -31.41
CA ASP A 23 -21.42 -7.34 -30.80
C ASP A 23 -20.71 -6.62 -29.64
N CYS A 24 -20.83 -5.29 -29.53
CA CYS A 24 -20.19 -4.47 -28.49
C CYS A 24 -21.18 -3.92 -27.44
N ALA A 25 -22.47 -4.24 -27.55
CA ALA A 25 -23.50 -3.75 -26.63
C ALA A 25 -23.30 -4.25 -25.18
N GLY A 26 -22.61 -5.38 -25.00
CA GLY A 26 -22.27 -5.91 -23.67
C GLY A 26 -21.08 -5.23 -22.98
N ASP A 27 -20.32 -4.40 -23.70
CA ASP A 27 -19.15 -3.69 -23.19
C ASP A 27 -19.49 -2.27 -22.68
N GLU A 28 -20.76 -1.87 -22.75
CA GLU A 28 -21.22 -0.59 -22.25
C GLU A 28 -21.16 -0.56 -20.71
N LEU A 29 -20.42 0.41 -20.16
CA LEU A 29 -20.32 0.59 -18.72
C LEU A 29 -21.62 1.20 -18.19
N SER A 30 -22.25 0.51 -17.26
CA SER A 30 -23.43 1.02 -16.58
C SER A 30 -23.06 2.20 -15.66
N SER A 31 -24.09 2.96 -15.22
CA SER A 31 -23.88 4.01 -14.22
C SER A 31 -23.31 3.48 -12.91
N GLU A 32 -23.60 2.23 -12.55
CA GLU A 32 -23.06 1.57 -11.36
C GLU A 32 -21.57 1.24 -11.53
N ASP A 33 -21.16 0.78 -12.72
CA ASP A 33 -19.75 0.51 -13.04
C ASP A 33 -18.90 1.77 -12.95
N TRP A 34 -19.42 2.91 -13.43
CA TRP A 34 -18.73 4.19 -13.30
C TRP A 34 -18.49 4.60 -11.84
N ILE A 35 -19.46 4.35 -10.94
CA ILE A 35 -19.31 4.60 -9.49
C ILE A 35 -18.22 3.69 -8.91
N ILE A 36 -18.19 2.42 -9.30
CA ILE A 36 -17.16 1.47 -8.86
C ILE A 36 -15.77 1.93 -9.35
N LEU A 37 -15.65 2.36 -10.60
CA LEU A 37 -14.39 2.88 -11.14
C LEU A 37 -13.92 4.14 -10.40
N GLU A 38 -14.82 5.01 -9.97
CA GLU A 38 -14.48 6.17 -9.13
C GLU A 38 -13.97 5.74 -7.75
N LYS A 39 -14.63 4.78 -7.09
CA LYS A 39 -14.18 4.21 -5.82
C LYS A 39 -12.77 3.63 -5.96
N ILE A 40 -12.53 2.80 -6.98
CA ILE A 40 -11.22 2.20 -7.27
C ILE A 40 -10.18 3.29 -7.52
N LYS A 41 -10.49 4.28 -8.36
CA LYS A 41 -9.59 5.39 -8.69
C LYS A 41 -9.20 6.18 -7.46
N SER A 42 -10.14 6.46 -6.56
CA SER A 42 -9.87 7.18 -5.30
C SER A 42 -8.89 6.42 -4.39
N PHE A 43 -9.01 5.10 -4.32
CA PHE A 43 -8.10 4.27 -3.54
C PHE A 43 -6.71 4.16 -4.19
N LEU A 44 -6.66 3.92 -5.51
CA LEU A 44 -5.41 3.86 -6.26
C LEU A 44 -4.64 5.18 -6.24
N GLU A 45 -5.31 6.33 -6.07
CA GLU A 45 -4.64 7.62 -5.87
C GLU A 45 -3.78 7.62 -4.60
N LYS A 46 -4.23 6.99 -3.52
CA LYS A 46 -3.45 6.85 -2.28
C LYS A 46 -2.17 6.04 -2.53
N LEU A 47 -2.30 4.88 -3.20
CA LEU A 47 -1.14 4.05 -3.57
C LEU A 47 -0.16 4.82 -4.46
N LYS A 48 -0.67 5.55 -5.44
CA LYS A 48 0.15 6.38 -6.32
C LYS A 48 0.91 7.45 -5.54
N MET A 49 0.27 8.11 -4.58
CA MET A 49 0.93 9.11 -3.73
C MET A 49 2.04 8.47 -2.89
N THR A 50 1.79 7.31 -2.28
CA THR A 50 2.81 6.58 -1.53
C THR A 50 3.99 6.18 -2.40
N THR A 51 3.73 5.63 -3.60
CA THR A 51 4.81 5.27 -4.55
C THR A 51 5.62 6.50 -4.95
N LYS A 52 4.97 7.64 -5.23
CA LYS A 52 5.65 8.89 -5.56
C LYS A 52 6.51 9.44 -4.43
N ALA A 53 6.10 9.24 -3.18
CA ALA A 53 6.91 9.61 -2.03
C ALA A 53 8.17 8.73 -1.93
N LEU A 54 8.05 7.44 -2.26
CA LEU A 54 9.14 6.45 -2.17
C LEU A 54 10.04 6.39 -3.42
N GLU A 55 9.64 6.95 -4.56
CA GLU A 55 10.48 6.97 -5.77
C GLU A 55 11.50 8.12 -5.80
N SER A 56 11.50 8.98 -4.78
CA SER A 56 12.42 10.11 -4.65
C SER A 56 13.85 9.64 -4.36
N SER A 57 14.86 10.39 -4.81
CA SER A 57 16.26 10.14 -4.47
C SER A 57 16.57 10.24 -2.97
N PHE A 58 15.64 10.84 -2.20
CA PHE A 58 15.70 10.96 -0.75
C PHE A 58 14.96 9.83 -0.01
N ALA A 59 14.31 8.91 -0.74
CA ALA A 59 13.62 7.78 -0.14
C ALA A 59 14.63 6.74 0.33
N THR A 60 14.98 6.82 1.61
CA THR A 60 15.85 5.88 2.29
C THR A 60 15.06 4.72 2.90
N LEU A 61 15.76 3.65 3.29
CA LEU A 61 15.19 2.38 3.73
C LEU A 61 14.24 2.52 4.94
N ASP A 62 14.47 3.52 5.79
CA ASP A 62 13.63 3.88 6.94
C ASP A 62 12.20 4.28 6.55
N ASN A 63 11.99 4.79 5.33
CA ASN A 63 10.65 5.15 4.86
C ASN A 63 9.80 3.95 4.43
N VAL A 64 10.41 2.79 4.17
CA VAL A 64 9.70 1.65 3.58
C VAL A 64 8.65 1.10 4.54
N LEU A 65 9.03 0.83 5.78
CA LEU A 65 8.12 0.29 6.80
C LEU A 65 7.02 1.30 7.15
N LEU A 66 7.36 2.59 7.29
CA LEU A 66 6.39 3.68 7.51
C LEU A 66 5.33 3.73 6.40
N ALA A 67 5.78 3.61 5.15
CA ALA A 67 4.90 3.63 3.99
C ALA A 67 4.04 2.37 3.89
N MET A 68 4.59 1.19 4.23
CA MET A 68 3.81 -0.04 4.29
C MET A 68 2.75 0.02 5.39
N ASP A 69 3.08 0.51 6.59
CA ASP A 69 2.14 0.73 7.69
C ASP A 69 1.01 1.65 7.27
N PHE A 70 1.34 2.78 6.62
CA PHE A 70 0.34 3.71 6.08
C PHE A 70 -0.60 3.02 5.09
N VAL A 71 -0.06 2.28 4.12
CA VAL A 71 -0.89 1.61 3.11
C VAL A 71 -1.73 0.50 3.72
N LEU A 72 -1.21 -0.28 4.67
CA LEU A 72 -1.98 -1.29 5.42
C LEU A 72 -3.15 -0.65 6.14
N ALA A 73 -2.93 0.47 6.82
CA ALA A 73 -4.01 1.22 7.49
C ALA A 73 -5.08 1.70 6.50
N GLN A 74 -4.70 2.12 5.28
CA GLN A 74 -5.67 2.48 4.25
C GLN A 74 -6.49 1.29 3.77
N PHE A 75 -5.89 0.10 3.66
CA PHE A 75 -6.60 -1.12 3.33
C PHE A 75 -7.55 -1.55 4.45
N GLU A 76 -7.13 -1.48 5.71
CA GLU A 76 -7.96 -1.82 6.87
C GLU A 76 -9.17 -0.91 6.98
N ALA A 77 -8.97 0.41 6.90
CA ALA A 77 -10.07 1.37 6.85
C ALA A 77 -11.02 1.10 5.66
N GLY A 78 -10.48 0.72 4.50
CA GLY A 78 -11.28 0.34 3.34
C GLY A 78 -12.10 -0.94 3.57
N LYS A 79 -11.52 -1.94 4.23
CA LYS A 79 -12.22 -3.19 4.58
C LYS A 79 -13.39 -2.95 5.52
N GLU A 80 -13.24 -2.05 6.49
CA GLU A 80 -14.33 -1.70 7.42
C GLU A 80 -15.46 -0.95 6.71
N VAL A 81 -15.12 0.03 5.85
CA VAL A 81 -16.11 0.85 5.14
C VAL A 81 -16.91 0.05 4.11
N TYR A 82 -16.25 -0.89 3.42
CA TYR A 82 -16.82 -1.63 2.30
C TYR A 82 -17.11 -3.10 2.64
N ILE A 83 -17.32 -3.44 3.90
CA ILE A 83 -17.49 -4.83 4.35
C ILE A 83 -18.67 -5.54 3.66
N ASP A 84 -19.76 -4.81 3.42
CA ASP A 84 -20.97 -5.33 2.77
C ASP A 84 -20.98 -5.13 1.25
N ASP A 85 -19.95 -4.48 0.68
CA ASP A 85 -19.86 -4.25 -0.77
C ASP A 85 -19.26 -5.50 -1.45
N PRO A 86 -20.04 -6.24 -2.27
CA PRO A 86 -19.62 -7.53 -2.82
C PRO A 86 -18.47 -7.41 -3.82
N ILE A 87 -18.21 -6.20 -4.34
CA ILE A 87 -17.17 -5.94 -5.34
C ILE A 87 -15.93 -5.36 -4.66
N MET A 88 -16.11 -4.37 -3.79
CA MET A 88 -14.98 -3.70 -3.14
C MET A 88 -14.35 -4.55 -2.03
N ALA A 89 -15.14 -5.27 -1.23
CA ALA A 89 -14.63 -6.11 -0.14
C ALA A 89 -13.55 -7.11 -0.59
N PRO A 90 -13.74 -7.95 -1.64
CA PRO A 90 -12.72 -8.88 -2.09
C PRO A 90 -11.47 -8.17 -2.65
N MET A 91 -11.61 -6.99 -3.25
CA MET A 91 -10.48 -6.20 -3.74
C MET A 91 -9.60 -5.71 -2.60
N TYR A 92 -10.19 -5.12 -1.56
CA TYR A 92 -9.46 -4.68 -0.36
C TYR A 92 -8.81 -5.86 0.37
N ASN A 93 -9.52 -6.99 0.52
CA ASN A 93 -8.97 -8.19 1.12
C ASN A 93 -7.75 -8.72 0.36
N SER A 94 -7.84 -8.79 -0.97
CA SER A 94 -6.74 -9.28 -1.82
C SER A 94 -5.53 -8.35 -1.77
N GLY A 95 -5.76 -7.03 -1.79
CA GLY A 95 -4.71 -6.02 -1.68
C GLY A 95 -4.02 -6.06 -0.32
N TRP A 96 -4.80 -6.14 0.77
CA TRP A 96 -4.27 -6.29 2.12
C TRP A 96 -3.42 -7.56 2.27
N ALA A 97 -3.92 -8.71 1.81
CA ALA A 97 -3.21 -9.99 1.92
C ALA A 97 -1.88 -9.97 1.16
N LYS A 98 -1.84 -9.31 0.00
CA LYS A 98 -0.61 -9.14 -0.76
C LYS A 98 0.38 -8.23 -0.04
N LEU A 99 -0.09 -7.14 0.55
CA LEU A 99 0.78 -6.23 1.29
C LEU A 99 1.31 -6.85 2.58
N ASP A 100 0.48 -7.55 3.34
CA ASP A 100 0.86 -8.33 4.52
C ASP A 100 1.94 -9.37 4.19
N LYS A 101 1.82 -10.07 3.06
CA LYS A 101 2.88 -10.98 2.59
C LYS A 101 4.23 -10.28 2.44
N TYR A 102 4.27 -9.11 1.79
CA TYR A 102 5.53 -8.38 1.59
C TYR A 102 6.04 -7.73 2.87
N TYR A 103 5.14 -7.30 3.76
CA TYR A 103 5.49 -6.79 5.07
C TYR A 103 6.22 -7.87 5.89
N ARG A 104 5.71 -9.10 5.92
CA ARG A 104 6.40 -10.21 6.62
C ARG A 104 7.78 -10.54 6.04
N LEU A 105 8.01 -10.30 4.75
CA LEU A 105 9.33 -10.49 4.16
C LEU A 105 10.35 -9.44 4.63
N THR A 106 9.91 -8.28 5.14
CA THR A 106 10.86 -7.30 5.70
C THR A 106 11.52 -7.81 6.98
N ASP A 107 10.86 -8.74 7.69
CA ASP A 107 11.43 -9.39 8.88
C ASP A 107 12.59 -10.34 8.55
N GLU A 108 12.74 -10.76 7.28
CA GLU A 108 13.86 -11.62 6.85
C GLU A 108 15.21 -10.87 6.86
N SER A 109 15.19 -9.54 6.83
CA SER A 109 16.39 -8.72 6.85
C SER A 109 16.38 -7.72 8.00
N PRO A 110 17.38 -7.73 8.89
CA PRO A 110 17.47 -6.76 9.98
C PRO A 110 17.70 -5.33 9.47
N ALA A 111 18.02 -5.14 8.18
CA ALA A 111 18.29 -3.84 7.58
C ALA A 111 17.10 -2.87 7.69
N TYR A 112 15.87 -3.36 7.54
CA TYR A 112 14.66 -2.52 7.63
C TYR A 112 14.45 -1.98 9.05
N VAL A 113 14.58 -2.85 10.06
CA VAL A 113 14.51 -2.47 11.47
C VAL A 113 15.66 -1.54 11.83
N ALA A 114 16.88 -1.85 11.38
CA ALA A 114 18.06 -1.04 11.65
C ALA A 114 17.90 0.39 11.09
N ALA A 115 17.34 0.53 9.88
CA ALA A 115 17.11 1.83 9.27
C ALA A 115 16.19 2.73 10.13
N ILE A 116 15.09 2.19 10.66
CA ILE A 116 14.21 2.93 11.58
C ILE A 116 14.95 3.28 12.88
N VAL A 117 15.62 2.32 13.50
CA VAL A 117 16.26 2.49 14.81
C VAL A 117 17.41 3.49 14.75
N LEU A 118 18.17 3.51 13.65
CA LEU A 118 19.25 4.46 13.41
C LEU A 118 18.74 5.86 13.05
N HIS A 119 17.47 6.01 12.65
CA HIS A 119 16.90 7.30 12.34
C HIS A 119 16.64 8.12 13.64
N PRO A 120 17.24 9.31 13.81
CA PRO A 120 17.19 10.08 15.06
C PRO A 120 15.77 10.44 15.54
N SER A 121 14.83 10.62 14.62
CA SER A 121 13.44 10.98 14.93
C SER A 121 12.55 9.79 15.31
N HIS A 122 12.89 8.58 14.89
CA HIS A 122 12.04 7.39 15.11
C HIS A 122 12.57 6.53 16.25
N LYS A 123 13.84 6.11 16.15
CA LYS A 123 14.51 5.22 17.10
C LYS A 123 13.63 3.99 17.43
N TRP A 124 13.78 3.44 18.63
CA TRP A 124 12.93 2.38 19.15
C TRP A 124 11.50 2.82 19.48
N HIS A 125 11.26 4.12 19.63
CA HIS A 125 9.96 4.65 20.04
C HIS A 125 8.87 4.31 19.01
N TYR A 126 9.16 4.53 17.72
CA TYR A 126 8.22 4.19 16.64
C TYR A 126 7.82 2.71 16.64
N ILE A 127 8.81 1.81 16.79
CA ILE A 127 8.60 0.36 16.77
C ILE A 127 7.79 -0.07 18.01
N GLN A 128 8.05 0.52 19.18
CA GLN A 128 7.34 0.19 20.41
C GLN A 128 5.87 0.65 20.41
N GLU A 129 5.55 1.73 19.72
CA GLU A 129 4.18 2.26 19.64
C GLU A 129 3.34 1.56 18.58
N ASN A 130 3.92 1.26 17.41
CA ASN A 130 3.17 0.75 16.27
C ASN A 130 3.17 -0.78 16.17
N TRP A 131 4.15 -1.48 16.76
CA TRP A 131 4.26 -2.94 16.62
C TRP A 131 3.82 -3.68 17.87
N LYS A 132 3.39 -4.93 17.68
CA LYS A 132 3.09 -5.85 18.79
C LYS A 132 4.36 -6.13 19.58
N LYS A 133 4.23 -6.30 20.90
CA LYS A 133 5.37 -6.55 21.81
C LYS A 133 6.26 -7.71 21.37
N GLU A 134 5.66 -8.79 20.87
CA GLU A 134 6.36 -9.97 20.35
C GLU A 134 7.31 -9.63 19.18
N TRP A 135 6.88 -8.73 18.28
CA TRP A 135 7.68 -8.31 17.13
C TRP A 135 8.81 -7.38 17.53
N VAL A 136 8.58 -6.53 18.53
CA VAL A 136 9.62 -5.66 19.12
C VAL A 136 10.75 -6.51 19.71
N GLU A 137 10.43 -7.57 20.46
CA GLU A 137 11.42 -8.45 21.07
C GLU A 137 12.23 -9.22 20.01
N SER A 138 11.57 -9.77 18.99
CA SER A 138 12.24 -10.42 17.86
C SER A 138 13.20 -9.45 17.15
N SER A 139 12.74 -8.23 16.88
CA SER A 139 13.51 -7.19 16.21
C SER A 139 14.74 -6.74 17.00
N LYS A 140 14.63 -6.65 18.33
CA LYS A 140 15.77 -6.34 19.21
C LYS A 140 16.85 -7.42 19.12
N LYS A 141 16.46 -8.69 19.15
CA LYS A 141 17.41 -9.81 19.03
C LYS A 141 18.12 -9.83 17.67
N LEU A 142 17.39 -9.55 16.59
CA LEU A 142 17.95 -9.40 15.25
C LEU A 142 18.95 -8.23 15.19
N MET A 143 18.61 -7.09 15.79
CA MET A 143 19.48 -5.91 15.85
C MET A 143 20.74 -6.16 16.69
N GLU A 144 20.64 -6.88 17.81
CA GLU A 144 21.79 -7.29 18.63
C GLU A 144 22.73 -8.23 17.87
N THR A 145 22.16 -9.17 17.10
CA THR A 145 22.95 -10.07 16.24
C THR A 145 23.69 -9.26 15.19
N LEU A 146 22.98 -8.37 14.48
CA LEU A 146 23.57 -7.48 13.49
C LEU A 146 24.68 -6.61 14.11
N TRP A 147 24.43 -6.02 15.28
CA TRP A 147 25.43 -5.20 15.97
C TRP A 147 26.68 -5.99 16.33
N ASN A 148 26.54 -7.24 16.79
CA ASN A 148 27.69 -8.07 17.14
C ASN A 148 28.58 -8.43 15.94
N ASP A 149 28.01 -8.53 14.74
CA ASP A 149 28.75 -8.81 13.51
C ASP A 149 29.54 -7.59 13.01
N TYR A 150 29.04 -6.39 13.26
CA TYR A 150 29.61 -5.13 12.74
C TYR A 150 30.28 -4.25 13.79
N LYS A 151 30.23 -4.60 15.08
CA LYS A 151 30.86 -3.80 16.13
C LYS A 151 32.38 -3.69 15.86
N PRO A 152 32.98 -2.50 16.03
CA PRO A 152 34.41 -2.35 15.90
C PRO A 152 35.10 -3.23 16.94
N VAL A 153 36.12 -3.98 16.51
CA VAL A 153 37.01 -4.68 17.43
C VAL A 153 37.78 -3.60 18.18
N GLU A 154 37.52 -3.43 19.48
CA GLU A 154 38.33 -2.57 20.32
C GLU A 154 39.79 -3.04 20.24
N SER A 155 40.65 -2.16 19.71
CA SER A 155 42.10 -2.35 19.65
C SER A 155 42.77 -1.83 20.90
#